data_AF-A0A9D2AJF5-F1
#
_entry.id   AF-A0A9D2AJF5-F1
#
_cell.length_a   1.000
_cell.length_b   1.000
_cell.length_c   1.000
_cell.angle_alpha   90.00
_cell.angle_beta   90.00
_cell.angle_gamma   90.00
#
_symmetry.space_group_name_H-M   'P 1'
#
loop_
_entity.id
_entity.type
_entity.pdbx_description
1 polymer ?
#
loop_
_entity_poly.entity_id
_entity_poly.type
_entity_poly.pdbx_seq_one_letter_code
_entity_poly.pdbx_strand_id
1 'polypeptide(L)'
;MIQINYPKRLCALFIALLLLFSLVPPSRAANASAYLDGALYPGAIHIEAGTSYLPMRHFFNHLGWQVTWDSASRTASAHSGELTLSASLPRHTLTVGDVTLDTKLLLRGGSMYVPLRTVCTFLGYDVGWNGARRIVTINSRGSRSWTEEELYWLSRIISAEARGESLTGQIAVGNVVLNRLASPRYPDTVYDVIFDKNGGVQFEPVSNGTVYMEPTASSVQAAKLALWGVNVAGESMYFFNPALSKGTWIVNNRTYHTTIGAHRFYV
;
A
#
# COMPACT_ATOMS: atom_id res chain seq x y z
N MET A 1 -5.69 -80.62 17.67
CA MET A 1 -6.48 -79.42 17.33
C MET A 1 -5.52 -78.24 17.33
N ILE A 2 -5.20 -77.77 16.12
CA ILE A 2 -4.32 -76.69 15.65
C ILE A 2 -3.52 -75.89 16.72
N GLN A 3 -2.20 -76.13 16.76
CA GLN A 3 -1.19 -75.24 17.36
C GLN A 3 -0.82 -74.15 16.33
N ILE A 4 -1.11 -72.88 16.62
CA ILE A 4 -0.70 -71.74 15.80
C ILE A 4 0.55 -71.11 16.43
N ASN A 5 1.67 -71.23 15.71
CA ASN A 5 2.92 -70.53 16.00
C ASN A 5 2.79 -69.03 15.68
N TYR A 6 3.13 -68.15 16.63
CA TYR A 6 3.38 -66.73 16.35
C TYR A 6 4.88 -66.51 16.15
N PRO A 7 5.34 -66.04 14.98
CA PRO A 7 6.72 -65.58 14.85
C PRO A 7 6.89 -64.21 15.53
N LYS A 8 7.80 -64.18 16.51
CA LYS A 8 8.35 -62.97 17.14
C LYS A 8 9.09 -62.13 16.09
N ARG A 9 8.49 -61.08 15.53
CA ARG A 9 9.22 -59.94 14.93
C ARG A 9 8.38 -58.65 14.90
N LEU A 10 9.07 -57.54 15.21
CA LEU A 10 8.71 -56.14 14.98
C LEU A 10 7.63 -55.53 15.90
N CYS A 11 8.08 -54.92 17.00
CA CYS A 11 7.45 -53.71 17.51
C CYS A 11 8.53 -52.76 18.05
N ALA A 12 9.38 -52.28 17.13
CA ALA A 12 10.33 -51.21 17.40
C ALA A 12 10.37 -50.31 16.16
N LEU A 13 9.40 -49.43 16.03
CA LEU A 13 9.49 -48.23 15.18
C LEU A 13 8.41 -47.22 15.61
N PHE A 14 8.56 -46.67 16.80
CA PHE A 14 7.99 -45.37 17.16
C PHE A 14 9.17 -44.38 17.15
N ILE A 15 8.94 -43.16 16.64
CA ILE A 15 9.92 -42.09 16.36
C ILE A 15 10.39 -42.06 14.90
N ALA A 16 9.52 -41.61 13.99
CA ALA A 16 9.91 -40.89 12.76
C ALA A 16 8.68 -40.28 12.06
N LEU A 17 7.86 -39.49 12.75
CA LEU A 17 6.78 -38.75 12.10
C LEU A 17 6.39 -37.50 12.89
N LEU A 18 7.21 -36.44 12.84
CA LEU A 18 6.81 -35.04 13.06
C LEU A 18 8.03 -34.10 13.00
N LEU A 19 8.69 -34.04 11.83
CA LEU A 19 9.60 -32.93 11.49
C LEU A 19 9.52 -32.67 9.97
N LEU A 20 8.30 -32.47 9.48
CA LEU A 20 8.07 -31.71 8.25
C LEU A 20 7.73 -30.27 8.66
N PHE A 21 8.71 -29.61 9.28
CA PHE A 21 8.77 -28.16 9.18
C PHE A 21 9.01 -27.89 7.70
N SER A 22 7.96 -27.48 6.99
CA SER A 22 8.10 -26.91 5.67
C SER A 22 9.13 -25.80 5.79
N LEU A 23 10.35 -26.03 5.31
CA LEU A 23 11.23 -24.96 4.89
C LEU A 23 10.44 -24.22 3.81
N VAL A 24 9.70 -23.20 4.21
CA VAL A 24 9.32 -22.14 3.29
C VAL A 24 10.66 -21.47 2.98
N PRO A 25 11.24 -21.66 1.78
CA PRO A 25 12.43 -20.92 1.45
C PRO A 25 12.12 -19.43 1.66
N PRO A 26 13.04 -18.64 2.24
CA PRO A 26 12.84 -17.20 2.33
C PRO A 26 12.46 -16.72 0.93
N SER A 27 11.34 -16.01 0.83
CA SER A 27 10.79 -15.55 -0.45
C SER A 27 11.92 -14.84 -1.20
N ARG A 28 12.38 -15.47 -2.30
CA ARG A 28 13.46 -14.91 -3.10
C ARG A 28 12.96 -13.56 -3.60
N ALA A 29 13.71 -12.50 -3.30
CA ALA A 29 13.52 -11.20 -3.94
C ALA A 29 13.35 -11.43 -5.44
N ALA A 30 12.16 -11.13 -5.94
CA ALA A 30 11.79 -11.51 -7.29
C ALA A 30 11.82 -10.23 -8.13
N ASN A 31 12.65 -10.21 -9.17
CA ASN A 31 12.77 -9.06 -10.05
C ASN A 31 11.57 -8.96 -10.99
N ALA A 32 11.23 -7.75 -11.40
CA ALA A 32 10.22 -7.44 -12.39
C ALA A 32 10.81 -6.54 -13.49
N SER A 33 10.11 -6.45 -14.61
CA SER A 33 10.39 -5.48 -15.66
C SER A 33 9.43 -4.31 -15.55
N ALA A 34 9.85 -3.12 -15.96
CA ALA A 34 8.97 -1.96 -16.08
C ALA A 34 8.99 -1.41 -17.51
N TYR A 35 7.87 -0.82 -17.94
CA TYR A 35 7.77 -0.05 -19.16
C TYR A 35 7.32 1.36 -18.82
N LEU A 36 8.04 2.37 -19.31
CA LEU A 36 7.71 3.79 -19.20
C LEU A 36 7.19 4.27 -20.55
N ASP A 37 5.92 4.68 -20.62
CA ASP A 37 5.24 5.10 -21.84
C ASP A 37 5.39 4.11 -23.00
N GLY A 38 5.26 2.81 -22.67
CA GLY A 38 5.40 1.70 -23.61
C GLY A 38 6.84 1.31 -23.96
N ALA A 39 7.85 2.12 -23.62
CA ALA A 39 9.26 1.79 -23.80
C ALA A 39 9.80 1.00 -22.60
N LEU A 40 10.69 0.02 -22.84
CA LEU A 40 11.31 -0.74 -21.74
C LEU A 40 12.13 0.20 -20.86
N TYR A 41 11.81 0.24 -19.56
CA TYR A 41 12.62 0.94 -18.58
C TYR A 41 13.84 0.07 -18.23
N PRO A 42 15.08 0.55 -18.41
CA PRO A 42 16.28 -0.27 -18.25
C PRO A 42 16.69 -0.51 -16.80
N GLY A 43 16.05 0.16 -15.83
CA GLY A 43 16.40 0.04 -14.42
C GLY A 43 15.79 -1.18 -13.74
N ALA A 44 16.43 -1.61 -12.64
CA ALA A 44 15.95 -2.74 -11.86
C ALA A 44 14.62 -2.43 -11.16
N ILE A 45 13.68 -3.39 -11.18
CA ILE A 45 12.49 -3.39 -10.33
C ILE A 45 12.59 -4.53 -9.33
N HIS A 46 12.72 -4.19 -8.06
CA HIS A 46 12.80 -5.13 -6.95
C HIS A 46 11.42 -5.28 -6.30
N ILE A 47 10.95 -6.51 -6.08
CA ILE A 47 9.69 -6.74 -5.36
C ILE A 47 10.00 -7.28 -3.96
N GLU A 48 9.44 -6.62 -2.94
CA GLU A 48 9.52 -7.04 -1.55
C GLU A 48 8.16 -6.91 -0.88
N ALA A 49 7.68 -8.01 -0.29
CA ALA A 49 6.40 -8.06 0.44
C ALA A 49 5.21 -7.46 -0.36
N GLY A 50 5.15 -7.72 -1.67
CA GLY A 50 4.09 -7.23 -2.55
C GLY A 50 4.30 -5.81 -3.10
N THR A 51 5.34 -5.09 -2.64
CA THR A 51 5.64 -3.73 -3.11
C THR A 51 6.77 -3.76 -4.14
N SER A 52 6.56 -3.07 -5.27
CA SER A 52 7.59 -2.82 -6.28
C SER A 52 8.43 -1.60 -5.90
N TYR A 53 9.74 -1.74 -5.99
CA TYR A 53 10.75 -0.75 -5.66
C TYR A 53 11.66 -0.50 -6.85
N LEU A 54 12.09 0.75 -7.02
CA LEU A 54 13.10 1.12 -8.01
C LEU A 54 14.27 1.89 -7.36
N PRO A 55 15.48 1.82 -7.94
CA PRO A 55 16.61 2.60 -7.47
C PRO A 55 16.40 4.09 -7.79
N MET A 56 16.25 4.91 -6.74
CA MET A 56 15.88 6.32 -6.84
C MET A 56 16.79 7.08 -7.82
N ARG A 57 18.11 7.00 -7.62
CA ARG A 57 19.09 7.69 -8.46
C ARG A 57 18.95 7.33 -9.94
N HIS A 58 18.83 6.04 -10.25
CA HIS A 58 18.76 5.57 -11.63
C HIS A 58 17.47 6.04 -12.31
N PHE A 59 16.33 5.96 -11.63
CA PHE A 59 15.04 6.42 -12.17
C PHE A 59 15.02 7.92 -12.42
N PHE A 60 15.40 8.73 -11.43
CA PHE A 60 15.40 10.18 -11.59
C PHE A 60 16.43 10.66 -12.62
N ASN A 61 17.63 10.09 -12.67
CA ASN A 61 18.58 10.39 -13.74
C ASN A 61 18.03 10.01 -15.13
N HIS A 62 17.30 8.90 -15.24
CA HIS A 62 16.64 8.49 -16.49
C HIS A 62 15.58 9.50 -16.94
N LEU A 63 14.90 10.18 -16.00
CA LEU A 63 13.99 11.30 -16.27
C LEU A 63 14.72 12.64 -16.51
N GLY A 64 16.06 12.65 -16.48
CA GLY A 64 16.87 13.88 -16.63
C GLY A 64 17.01 14.72 -15.36
N TRP A 65 16.57 14.21 -14.20
CA TRP A 65 16.68 14.91 -12.92
C TRP A 65 18.08 14.74 -12.32
N GLN A 66 18.48 15.73 -11.51
CA GLN A 66 19.72 15.65 -10.74
C GLN A 66 19.47 15.01 -9.38
N VAL A 67 20.34 14.11 -8.95
CA VAL A 67 20.20 13.40 -7.67
C VAL A 67 21.41 13.61 -6.77
N THR A 68 21.19 14.14 -5.57
CA THR A 68 22.20 14.35 -4.54
C THR A 68 22.03 13.33 -3.40
N TRP A 69 23.11 13.11 -2.65
CA TRP A 69 23.12 12.27 -1.45
C TRP A 69 23.83 13.02 -0.33
N ASP A 70 23.14 13.19 0.79
CA ASP A 70 23.74 13.66 2.03
C ASP A 70 24.05 12.46 2.92
N SER A 71 25.34 12.19 3.14
CA SER A 71 25.80 11.08 3.98
C SER A 71 25.54 11.30 5.46
N ALA A 72 25.50 12.55 5.94
CA ALA A 72 25.29 12.86 7.34
C ALA A 72 23.83 12.59 7.75
N SER A 73 22.87 13.08 6.96
CA SER A 73 21.45 12.82 7.20
C SER A 73 20.94 11.51 6.59
N ARG A 74 21.76 10.85 5.74
CA ARG A 74 21.39 9.67 4.95
C ARG A 74 20.13 9.91 4.11
N THR A 75 20.11 11.05 3.42
CA THR A 75 18.98 11.52 2.61
C THR A 75 19.38 11.63 1.15
N ALA A 76 18.57 11.06 0.26
CA ALA A 76 18.70 11.26 -1.18
C ALA A 76 17.70 12.33 -1.62
N SER A 77 18.11 13.26 -2.48
CA SER A 77 17.24 14.30 -3.03
C SER A 77 17.34 14.34 -4.54
N ALA A 78 16.21 14.33 -5.22
CA ALA A 78 16.08 14.44 -6.67
C ALA A 78 15.44 15.79 -7.02
N HIS A 79 16.00 16.49 -8.01
CA HIS A 79 15.62 17.85 -8.39
C HIS A 79 15.39 17.98 -9.90
N SER A 80 14.34 18.69 -10.27
CA SER A 80 14.11 19.18 -11.65
C SER A 80 13.34 20.51 -11.60
N GLY A 81 14.00 21.59 -12.03
CA GLY A 81 13.50 22.95 -11.82
C GLY A 81 13.29 23.22 -10.33
N GLU A 82 12.09 23.71 -9.97
CA GLU A 82 11.69 23.98 -8.59
C GLU A 82 11.22 22.72 -7.83
N LEU A 83 10.94 21.62 -8.53
CA LEU A 83 10.40 20.43 -7.90
C LEU A 83 11.52 19.61 -7.25
N THR A 84 11.37 19.38 -5.95
CA THR A 84 12.27 18.53 -5.16
C THR A 84 11.51 17.36 -4.55
N LEU A 85 12.03 16.15 -4.76
CA LEU A 85 11.65 14.95 -4.03
C LEU A 85 12.83 14.52 -3.15
N SER A 86 12.59 14.29 -1.86
CA SER A 86 13.61 13.79 -0.93
C SER A 86 13.18 12.49 -0.26
N ALA A 87 14.14 11.64 0.06
CA ALA A 87 13.93 10.34 0.67
C ALA A 87 14.90 10.17 1.84
N SER A 88 14.38 10.13 3.07
CA SER A 88 15.18 10.01 4.29
C SER A 88 15.21 8.56 4.75
N LEU A 89 16.37 7.91 4.66
CA LEU A 89 16.52 6.52 5.07
C LEU A 89 16.28 6.30 6.57
N PRO A 90 16.83 7.12 7.50
CA PRO A 90 16.63 6.91 8.92
C PRO A 90 15.18 7.09 9.35
N ARG A 91 14.47 8.02 8.71
CA ARG A 91 13.06 8.31 9.02
C ARG A 91 12.09 7.42 8.25
N HIS A 92 12.55 6.70 7.23
CA HIS A 92 11.68 5.97 6.30
C HIS A 92 10.58 6.91 5.75
N THR A 93 10.97 8.06 5.22
CA THR A 93 10.03 9.04 4.67
C THR A 93 10.38 9.44 3.24
N LEU A 94 9.34 9.74 2.46
CA LEU A 94 9.43 10.36 1.14
C LEU A 94 8.73 11.73 1.19
N THR A 95 9.39 12.78 0.77
CA THR A 95 8.86 14.15 0.79
C THR A 95 8.86 14.74 -0.62
N VAL A 96 7.74 15.30 -1.07
CA VAL A 96 7.56 16.00 -2.36
C VAL A 96 6.92 17.35 -2.10
N GLY A 97 7.68 18.43 -2.31
CA GLY A 97 7.27 19.76 -1.82
C GLY A 97 7.00 19.72 -0.31
N ASP A 98 5.83 20.16 0.13
CA ASP A 98 5.41 20.15 1.54
C ASP A 98 4.77 18.83 1.99
N VAL A 99 4.65 17.84 1.09
CA VAL A 99 4.00 16.57 1.37
C VAL A 99 5.03 15.57 1.87
N THR A 100 4.88 15.04 3.09
CA THR A 100 5.73 13.96 3.61
C THR A 100 4.92 12.69 3.89
N LEU A 101 5.39 11.56 3.37
CA LEU A 101 4.80 10.24 3.59
C LEU A 101 5.76 9.32 4.32
N ASP A 102 5.27 8.65 5.36
CA ASP A 102 5.94 7.51 5.96
C ASP A 102 5.87 6.33 4.98
N THR A 103 7.02 5.82 4.57
CA THR A 103 7.12 4.70 3.64
C THR A 103 8.42 3.92 3.81
N LYS A 104 8.35 2.60 3.70
CA LYS A 104 9.53 1.76 3.77
C LYS A 104 10.48 2.07 2.60
N LEU A 105 11.69 2.50 2.91
CA LEU A 105 12.82 2.62 1.99
C LEU A 105 13.78 1.44 2.17
N LEU A 106 14.43 0.99 1.10
CA LEU A 106 15.42 -0.08 1.15
C LEU A 106 16.80 0.43 0.73
N LEU A 107 17.86 -0.10 1.35
CA LEU A 107 19.23 0.12 0.91
C LEU A 107 19.81 -1.20 0.41
N ARG A 108 20.13 -1.29 -0.89
CA ARG A 108 20.63 -2.51 -1.52
C ARG A 108 21.74 -2.19 -2.50
N GLY A 109 22.88 -2.86 -2.36
CA GLY A 109 24.04 -2.66 -3.25
C GLY A 109 24.48 -1.20 -3.36
N GLY A 110 24.44 -0.46 -2.24
CA GLY A 110 24.77 0.98 -2.21
C GLY A 110 23.71 1.90 -2.83
N SER A 111 22.60 1.37 -3.35
CA SER A 111 21.52 2.16 -3.93
C SER A 111 20.32 2.22 -2.98
N MET A 112 19.74 3.42 -2.86
CA MET A 112 18.45 3.60 -2.19
C MET A 112 17.32 3.24 -3.15
N TYR A 113 16.45 2.36 -2.67
CA TYR A 113 15.25 1.92 -3.35
C TYR A 113 14.03 2.55 -2.69
N VAL A 114 13.20 3.18 -3.52
CA VAL A 114 11.97 3.87 -3.15
C VAL A 114 10.77 3.11 -3.73
N PRO A 115 9.60 3.13 -3.07
CA PRO A 115 8.41 2.48 -3.61
C PRO A 115 8.03 3.11 -4.95
N LEU A 116 8.06 2.30 -6.00
CA LEU A 116 7.87 2.73 -7.38
C LEU A 116 6.54 3.44 -7.55
N ARG A 117 5.45 2.80 -7.08
CA ARG A 117 4.10 3.36 -7.24
C ARG A 117 3.97 4.73 -6.58
N THR A 118 4.46 4.87 -5.34
CA THR A 118 4.39 6.14 -4.61
C THR A 118 5.12 7.25 -5.36
N VAL A 119 6.36 7.00 -5.78
CA VAL A 119 7.17 7.99 -6.51
C VAL A 119 6.55 8.33 -7.86
N CYS A 120 6.19 7.33 -8.66
CA CYS A 120 5.59 7.52 -9.97
C CYS A 120 4.25 8.27 -9.86
N THR A 121 3.41 7.94 -8.89
CA THR A 121 2.15 8.65 -8.67
C THR A 121 2.39 10.12 -8.31
N PHE A 122 3.35 10.42 -7.43
CA PHE A 122 3.69 11.81 -7.09
C PHE A 122 4.12 12.63 -8.31
N LEU A 123 4.81 11.99 -9.25
CA LEU A 123 5.21 12.61 -10.51
C LEU A 123 4.10 12.62 -11.57
N GLY A 124 2.90 12.16 -11.22
CA GLY A 124 1.75 12.15 -12.13
C GLY A 124 1.73 11.00 -13.13
N TYR A 125 2.35 9.86 -12.83
CA TYR A 125 2.26 8.64 -13.65
C TYR A 125 1.18 7.68 -13.15
N ASP A 126 0.48 7.03 -14.09
CA ASP A 126 -0.35 5.86 -13.81
C ASP A 126 0.52 4.61 -13.73
N VAL A 127 0.32 3.80 -12.68
CA VAL A 127 1.12 2.60 -12.42
C VAL A 127 0.25 1.35 -12.43
N GLY A 128 0.45 0.51 -13.44
CA GLY A 128 -0.18 -0.81 -13.57
C GLY A 128 0.73 -1.95 -13.13
N TRP A 129 0.14 -3.09 -12.77
CA TRP A 129 0.84 -4.33 -12.44
C TRP A 129 0.21 -5.52 -13.17
N ASN A 130 1.02 -6.26 -13.91
CA ASN A 130 0.66 -7.56 -14.46
C ASN A 130 1.39 -8.64 -13.67
N GLY A 131 0.68 -9.29 -12.74
CA GLY A 131 1.26 -10.33 -11.88
C GLY A 131 1.74 -11.57 -12.62
N ALA A 132 1.01 -12.00 -13.64
CA ALA A 132 1.35 -13.19 -14.42
C ALA A 132 2.66 -13.04 -15.18
N ARG A 133 2.91 -11.84 -15.74
CA ARG A 133 4.14 -11.52 -16.49
C ARG A 133 5.20 -10.82 -15.66
N ARG A 134 4.87 -10.44 -14.42
CA ARG A 134 5.70 -9.64 -13.52
C ARG A 134 6.17 -8.33 -14.16
N ILE A 135 5.22 -7.62 -14.78
CA ILE A 135 5.47 -6.36 -15.48
C ILE A 135 4.79 -5.21 -14.74
N VAL A 136 5.54 -4.13 -14.51
CA VAL A 136 5.03 -2.82 -14.12
C VAL A 136 4.86 -1.95 -15.36
N THR A 137 3.74 -1.27 -15.51
CA THR A 137 3.55 -0.25 -16.55
C THR A 137 3.49 1.12 -15.88
N ILE A 138 4.26 2.08 -16.37
CA ILE A 138 4.32 3.46 -15.90
C ILE A 138 3.94 4.33 -17.09
N ASN A 139 2.79 4.98 -17.05
CA ASN A 139 2.31 5.78 -18.17
C ASN A 139 2.12 7.23 -17.72
N SER A 140 2.66 8.17 -18.48
CA SER A 140 2.43 9.61 -18.33
C SER A 140 0.92 9.85 -18.38
N ARG A 141 0.38 10.47 -17.33
CA ARG A 141 -1.04 10.78 -17.30
C ARG A 141 -1.34 11.99 -18.18
N GLY A 142 -2.45 11.92 -18.90
CA GLY A 142 -3.18 13.15 -19.27
C GLY A 142 -3.74 13.85 -18.03
N SER A 143 -4.47 14.95 -18.19
CA SER A 143 -5.17 15.57 -17.06
C SER A 143 -6.26 14.63 -16.53
N ARG A 144 -5.98 13.92 -15.43
CA ARG A 144 -7.03 13.19 -14.71
C ARG A 144 -7.78 14.17 -13.83
N SER A 145 -9.02 14.47 -14.19
CA SER A 145 -9.95 15.20 -13.33
C SER A 145 -10.68 14.19 -12.45
N TRP A 146 -10.51 14.28 -11.13
CA TRP A 146 -11.61 13.91 -10.24
C TRP A 146 -12.62 15.05 -10.23
N THR A 147 -13.87 14.74 -9.93
CA THR A 147 -14.90 15.74 -9.73
C THR A 147 -14.67 16.49 -8.42
N GLU A 148 -15.15 17.74 -8.34
CA GLU A 148 -15.14 18.48 -7.08
C GLU A 148 -15.90 17.74 -5.99
N GLU A 149 -16.94 16.98 -6.36
CA GLU A 149 -17.72 16.14 -5.47
C GLU A 149 -16.92 14.96 -4.88
N GLU A 150 -16.10 14.27 -5.68
CA GLU A 150 -15.21 13.21 -5.19
C GLU A 150 -14.23 13.75 -4.15
N LEU A 151 -13.59 14.89 -4.43
CA LEU A 151 -12.67 15.52 -3.48
C LEU A 151 -13.41 15.99 -2.22
N TYR A 152 -14.60 16.56 -2.37
CA TYR A 152 -15.44 17.03 -1.27
C TYR A 152 -15.78 15.89 -0.30
N TRP A 153 -16.35 14.80 -0.79
CA TRP A 153 -16.78 13.70 0.08
C TRP A 153 -15.61 12.86 0.60
N LEU A 154 -14.60 12.60 -0.23
CA LEU A 154 -13.44 11.82 0.18
C LEU A 154 -12.64 12.53 1.29
N SER A 155 -12.42 13.84 1.17
CA SER A 155 -11.70 14.60 2.21
C SER A 155 -12.45 14.65 3.53
N ARG A 156 -13.79 14.73 3.49
CA ARG A 156 -14.65 14.73 4.68
C ARG A 156 -14.66 13.40 5.40
N ILE A 157 -14.84 12.29 4.68
CA ILE A 157 -14.83 10.98 5.33
C ILE A 157 -13.45 10.66 5.92
N ILE A 158 -12.36 11.01 5.21
CA ILE A 158 -11.00 10.89 5.75
C ILE A 158 -10.84 11.72 7.03
N SER A 159 -11.34 12.96 7.02
CA SER A 159 -11.29 13.85 8.20
C SER A 159 -12.09 13.31 9.38
N ALA A 160 -13.19 12.61 9.15
CA ALA A 160 -14.01 12.06 10.23
C ALA A 160 -13.39 10.77 10.82
N GLU A 161 -12.82 9.91 9.97
CA GLU A 161 -12.29 8.60 10.36
C GLU A 161 -10.84 8.64 10.86
N ALA A 162 -10.03 9.59 10.37
CA ALA A 162 -8.58 9.61 10.59
C ALA A 162 -8.07 10.99 11.03
N ARG A 163 -8.91 11.81 11.67
CA ARG A 163 -8.45 13.08 12.26
C ARG A 163 -7.31 12.82 13.25
N GLY A 164 -6.19 13.51 13.08
CA GLY A 164 -5.03 13.39 13.96
C GLY A 164 -4.09 12.22 13.65
N GLU A 165 -4.46 11.33 12.72
CA GLU A 165 -3.54 10.31 12.19
C GLU A 165 -2.49 10.95 11.28
N SER A 166 -1.37 10.25 11.06
CA SER A 166 -0.37 10.66 10.06
C SER A 166 -0.98 10.76 8.66
N LEU A 167 -0.35 11.53 7.77
CA LEU A 167 -0.84 11.67 6.40
C LEU A 167 -0.97 10.30 5.70
N THR A 168 -0.05 9.37 5.97
CA THR A 168 -0.14 7.98 5.49
C THR A 168 -1.39 7.27 6.01
N GLY A 169 -1.76 7.43 7.29
CA GLY A 169 -3.00 6.88 7.86
C GLY A 169 -4.26 7.48 7.25
N GLN A 170 -4.24 8.79 6.97
CA GLN A 170 -5.34 9.49 6.30
C GLN A 170 -5.53 9.00 4.85
N ILE A 171 -4.43 8.82 4.10
CA ILE A 171 -4.47 8.25 2.74
C ILE A 171 -4.99 6.82 2.77
N ALA A 172 -4.58 6.02 3.77
CA ALA A 172 -5.01 4.63 3.91
C ALA A 172 -6.54 4.48 4.04
N VAL A 173 -7.19 5.37 4.81
CA VAL A 173 -8.66 5.42 4.87
C VAL A 173 -9.25 5.79 3.51
N GLY A 174 -8.70 6.80 2.84
CA GLY A 174 -9.11 7.17 1.48
C GLY A 174 -8.97 6.01 0.48
N ASN A 175 -7.91 5.23 0.59
CA ASN A 175 -7.69 4.05 -0.26
C ASN A 175 -8.78 3.00 -0.08
N VAL A 176 -9.29 2.79 1.15
CA VAL A 176 -10.40 1.85 1.37
C VAL A 176 -11.66 2.29 0.62
N VAL A 177 -11.99 3.58 0.64
CA VAL A 177 -13.14 4.14 -0.12
C VAL A 177 -12.94 3.93 -1.62
N LEU A 178 -11.76 4.24 -2.15
CA LEU A 178 -11.46 4.08 -3.58
C LEU A 178 -11.35 2.61 -4.03
N ASN A 179 -10.89 1.72 -3.15
CA ASN A 179 -10.89 0.29 -3.41
C ASN A 179 -12.32 -0.24 -3.50
N ARG A 180 -13.22 0.22 -2.63
CA ARG A 180 -14.65 -0.10 -2.70
C ARG A 180 -15.25 0.43 -4.01
N LEU A 181 -15.02 1.69 -4.35
CA LEU A 181 -15.46 2.30 -5.61
C LEU A 181 -15.02 1.50 -6.85
N ALA A 182 -13.81 0.91 -6.83
CA ALA A 182 -13.29 0.12 -7.94
C ALA A 182 -13.84 -1.33 -7.99
N SER A 183 -14.63 -1.74 -7.00
CA SER A 183 -15.13 -3.11 -6.85
C SER A 183 -16.59 -3.21 -7.24
N PRO A 184 -17.00 -4.20 -8.06
CA PRO A 184 -18.39 -4.38 -8.48
C PRO A 184 -19.34 -4.78 -7.33
N ARG A 185 -18.81 -4.93 -6.11
CA ARG A 185 -19.60 -5.26 -4.90
C ARG A 185 -20.14 -4.02 -4.20
N TYR A 186 -19.69 -2.83 -4.59
CA TYR A 186 -20.02 -1.55 -3.97
C TYR A 186 -20.58 -0.59 -5.02
N PRO A 187 -21.20 0.52 -4.59
CA PRO A 187 -21.67 1.55 -5.51
C PRO A 187 -20.54 2.23 -6.32
N ASP A 188 -20.93 2.87 -7.42
CA ASP A 188 -20.02 3.41 -8.43
C ASP A 188 -19.68 4.90 -8.25
N THR A 189 -20.00 5.50 -7.09
CA THR A 189 -19.61 6.87 -6.75
C THR A 189 -19.01 6.96 -5.34
N VAL A 190 -18.09 7.91 -5.10
CA VAL A 190 -17.51 8.14 -3.77
C VAL A 190 -18.61 8.45 -2.75
N TYR A 191 -19.60 9.25 -3.13
CA TYR A 191 -20.75 9.55 -2.29
C TYR A 191 -21.50 8.27 -1.90
N ASP A 192 -21.92 7.47 -2.88
CA ASP A 192 -22.72 6.29 -2.61
C ASP A 192 -21.94 5.24 -1.80
N VAL A 193 -20.62 5.10 -2.00
CA VAL A 193 -19.77 4.23 -1.17
C VAL A 193 -19.76 4.68 0.30
N ILE A 194 -19.69 5.99 0.56
CA ILE A 194 -19.67 6.54 1.91
C ILE A 194 -21.04 6.37 2.58
N PHE A 195 -22.12 6.62 1.85
CA PHE A 195 -23.49 6.61 2.36
C PHE A 195 -24.22 5.27 2.20
N ASP A 196 -23.55 4.23 1.70
CA ASP A 196 -24.11 2.90 1.54
C ASP A 196 -24.62 2.36 2.89
N LYS A 197 -25.76 1.67 2.83
CA LYS A 197 -26.45 1.04 3.95
C LYS A 197 -26.63 -0.46 3.76
N ASN A 198 -26.09 -1.03 2.68
CA ASN A 198 -26.15 -2.46 2.42
C ASN A 198 -25.39 -3.24 3.51
N GLY A 199 -26.12 -4.06 4.27
CA GLY A 199 -25.56 -4.76 5.43
C GLY A 199 -25.27 -3.86 6.64
N GLY A 200 -25.81 -2.64 6.66
CA GLY A 200 -25.62 -1.65 7.72
C GLY A 200 -24.86 -0.41 7.23
N VAL A 201 -24.75 0.58 8.12
CA VAL A 201 -24.00 1.82 7.85
C VAL A 201 -22.52 1.48 7.67
N GLN A 202 -21.97 1.82 6.50
CA GLN A 202 -20.57 1.49 6.19
C GLN A 202 -19.55 2.32 6.97
N PHE A 203 -19.92 3.56 7.34
CA PHE A 203 -19.08 4.50 8.08
C PHE A 203 -19.88 5.21 9.17
N GLU A 204 -19.48 5.05 10.44
CA GLU A 204 -20.17 5.67 11.59
C GLU A 204 -20.37 7.20 11.46
N PRO A 205 -19.40 7.98 10.90
CA PRO A 205 -19.53 9.42 10.66
C PRO A 205 -20.78 9.86 9.90
N VAL A 206 -21.36 8.99 9.07
CA VAL A 206 -22.61 9.25 8.38
C VAL A 206 -23.78 9.33 9.35
N SER A 207 -23.80 8.45 10.35
CA SER A 207 -24.91 8.35 11.31
C SER A 207 -24.81 9.39 12.42
N ASN A 208 -23.61 9.69 12.89
CA ASN A 208 -23.40 10.69 13.95
C ASN A 208 -23.21 12.13 13.39
N GLY A 209 -23.26 12.31 12.07
CA GLY A 209 -23.20 13.61 11.39
C GLY A 209 -21.82 14.23 11.26
N THR A 210 -20.77 13.60 11.80
CA THR A 210 -19.39 14.13 11.75
C THR A 210 -18.83 14.21 10.33
N VAL A 211 -19.36 13.44 9.37
CA VAL A 211 -19.00 13.53 7.95
C VAL A 211 -19.29 14.91 7.34
N TYR A 212 -20.22 15.69 7.90
CA TYR A 212 -20.56 17.03 7.40
C TYR A 212 -19.66 18.15 7.98
N MET A 213 -18.75 17.83 8.89
CA MET A 213 -17.80 18.81 9.45
C MET A 213 -16.68 19.14 8.45
N GLU A 214 -16.21 20.39 8.48
CA GLU A 214 -15.15 20.86 7.58
C GLU A 214 -13.90 19.95 7.67
N PRO A 215 -13.36 19.47 6.52
CA PRO A 215 -12.18 18.63 6.53
C PRO A 215 -10.94 19.42 6.94
N THR A 216 -9.99 18.75 7.58
CA THR A 216 -8.68 19.38 7.84
C THR A 216 -7.91 19.53 6.53
N ALA A 217 -6.98 20.49 6.47
CA ALA A 217 -6.09 20.67 5.31
C ALA A 217 -5.32 19.37 4.97
N SER A 218 -4.87 18.64 6.01
CA SER A 218 -4.23 17.33 5.86
C SER A 218 -5.15 16.30 5.19
N SER A 219 -6.45 16.29 5.54
CA SER A 219 -7.41 15.35 4.96
C SER A 219 -7.76 15.69 3.50
N VAL A 220 -7.80 16.98 3.16
CA VAL A 220 -7.92 17.42 1.75
C VAL A 220 -6.68 16.99 0.95
N GLN A 221 -5.50 17.13 1.52
CA GLN A 221 -4.25 16.67 0.90
C GLN A 221 -4.23 15.15 0.74
N ALA A 222 -4.64 14.39 1.76
CA ALA A 222 -4.76 12.95 1.72
C ALA A 222 -5.73 12.48 0.62
N ALA A 223 -6.88 13.13 0.49
CA ALA A 223 -7.86 12.84 -0.56
C ALA A 223 -7.26 13.06 -1.95
N LYS A 224 -6.57 14.17 -2.19
CA LYS A 224 -5.88 14.44 -3.47
C LYS A 224 -4.85 13.36 -3.79
N LEU A 225 -4.04 12.95 -2.81
CA LEU A 225 -3.03 11.91 -2.99
C LEU A 225 -3.68 10.55 -3.30
N ALA A 226 -4.75 10.19 -2.60
CA ALA A 226 -5.50 8.98 -2.85
C ALA A 226 -6.15 8.98 -4.25
N LEU A 227 -6.76 10.10 -4.67
CA LEU A 227 -7.35 10.29 -6.02
C LEU A 227 -6.29 10.29 -7.13
N TRP A 228 -5.09 10.79 -6.83
CA TRP A 228 -3.92 10.59 -7.66
C TRP A 228 -3.42 9.14 -7.68
N GLY A 229 -3.97 8.24 -6.87
CA GLY A 229 -3.62 6.83 -6.86
C GLY A 229 -2.42 6.49 -5.97
N VAL A 230 -2.08 7.34 -4.99
CA VAL A 230 -1.17 6.95 -3.91
C VAL A 230 -1.92 5.92 -3.09
N ASN A 231 -1.46 4.67 -3.12
CA ASN A 231 -2.07 3.59 -2.38
C ASN A 231 -1.05 3.01 -1.40
N VAL A 232 -1.35 3.14 -0.10
CA VAL A 232 -0.55 2.65 1.02
C VAL A 232 -1.27 1.54 1.80
N ALA A 233 -2.56 1.30 1.53
CA ALA A 233 -3.38 0.27 2.18
C ALA A 233 -3.57 -0.99 1.31
N GLY A 234 -2.90 -1.08 0.15
CA GLY A 234 -3.05 -2.20 -0.78
C GLY A 234 -4.50 -2.33 -1.26
N GLU A 235 -4.99 -3.58 -1.31
CA GLU A 235 -6.38 -3.90 -1.70
C GLU A 235 -7.36 -3.89 -0.52
N SER A 236 -6.98 -3.29 0.61
CA SER A 236 -7.80 -3.32 1.82
C SER A 236 -9.19 -2.73 1.58
N MET A 237 -10.22 -3.46 2.01
CA MET A 237 -11.63 -3.09 1.91
C MET A 237 -12.23 -2.73 3.28
N TYR A 238 -11.49 -3.01 4.37
CA TYR A 238 -11.95 -2.84 5.74
C TYR A 238 -10.84 -2.26 6.60
N PHE A 239 -11.22 -1.46 7.59
CA PHE A 239 -10.33 -1.02 8.66
C PHE A 239 -11.10 -0.86 9.98
N PHE A 240 -10.38 -0.86 11.08
CA PHE A 240 -10.89 -0.43 12.38
C PHE A 240 -9.75 -0.06 13.32
N ASN A 241 -10.06 0.78 14.32
CA ASN A 241 -9.14 1.08 15.42
C ASN A 241 -9.34 0.05 16.54
N PRO A 242 -8.36 -0.84 16.83
CA PRO A 242 -8.48 -1.87 17.86
C PRO A 242 -8.56 -1.30 19.29
N ALA A 243 -8.23 -0.03 19.50
CA ALA A 243 -8.43 0.65 20.78
C ALA A 243 -9.90 1.07 21.00
N LEU A 244 -10.69 1.22 19.93
CA LEU A 244 -12.09 1.65 19.99
C LEU A 244 -13.07 0.50 19.74
N SER A 245 -12.68 -0.51 18.96
CA SER A 245 -13.53 -1.65 18.62
C SER A 245 -12.72 -2.94 18.54
N LYS A 246 -13.32 -4.07 18.94
CA LYS A 246 -12.70 -5.39 18.76
C LYS A 246 -12.64 -5.83 17.29
N GLY A 247 -13.47 -5.23 16.41
CA GLY A 247 -13.53 -5.61 15.00
C GLY A 247 -13.80 -7.09 14.76
N THR A 248 -14.51 -7.77 15.68
CA THR A 248 -14.61 -9.24 15.77
C THR A 248 -14.95 -9.89 14.43
N TRP A 249 -15.92 -9.33 13.70
CA TRP A 249 -16.29 -9.87 12.40
C TRP A 249 -15.17 -9.73 11.37
N ILE A 250 -14.52 -8.56 11.28
CA ILE A 250 -13.40 -8.32 10.34
C ILE A 250 -12.26 -9.30 10.65
N VAL A 251 -11.86 -9.39 11.93
CA VAL A 251 -10.75 -10.26 12.36
C VAL A 251 -11.02 -11.73 12.04
N ASN A 252 -12.27 -12.19 12.17
CA ASN A 252 -12.62 -13.59 11.93
C ASN A 252 -12.89 -13.93 10.45
N ASN A 253 -13.16 -12.94 9.59
CA ASN A 253 -13.67 -13.18 8.23
C ASN A 253 -12.85 -12.51 7.12
N ARG A 254 -11.82 -11.75 7.45
CA ARG A 254 -10.98 -11.00 6.50
C ARG A 254 -9.50 -11.21 6.79
N THR A 255 -8.67 -11.03 5.77
CA THR A 255 -7.23 -11.26 5.88
C THR A 255 -6.53 -9.98 6.32
N TYR A 256 -5.77 -10.05 7.41
CA TYR A 256 -4.96 -8.90 7.86
C TYR A 256 -3.96 -8.49 6.77
N HIS A 257 -3.96 -7.21 6.42
CA HIS A 257 -3.03 -6.63 5.47
C HIS A 257 -1.89 -5.91 6.17
N THR A 258 -2.22 -4.87 6.95
CA THR A 258 -1.22 -4.00 7.59
C THR A 258 -1.82 -3.19 8.75
N THR A 259 -0.96 -2.53 9.51
CA THR A 259 -1.34 -1.54 10.52
C THR A 259 -0.67 -0.22 10.16
N ILE A 260 -1.46 0.85 10.07
CA ILE A 260 -0.98 2.21 9.79
C ILE A 260 -1.62 3.13 10.82
N GLY A 261 -0.78 3.79 11.61
CA GLY A 261 -1.24 4.59 12.75
C GLY A 261 -2.05 3.73 13.73
N ALA A 262 -3.21 4.23 14.14
CA ALA A 262 -4.12 3.54 15.04
C ALA A 262 -5.00 2.48 14.35
N HIS A 263 -4.94 2.34 13.02
CA HIS A 263 -5.87 1.49 12.27
C HIS A 263 -5.22 0.20 11.78
N ARG A 264 -5.98 -0.90 11.86
CA ARG A 264 -5.66 -2.17 11.19
C ARG A 264 -6.48 -2.30 9.92
N PHE A 265 -5.84 -2.65 8.82
CA PHE A 265 -6.43 -2.76 7.48
C PHE A 265 -6.49 -4.23 7.01
N TYR A 266 -7.57 -4.60 6.32
CA TYR A 266 -7.86 -5.97 5.91
C TYR A 266 -8.42 -6.04 4.49
N VAL A 267 -8.10 -7.14 3.79
CA VAL A 267 -8.64 -7.53 2.47
C VAL A 267 -9.77 -8.54 2.64
#